data_AF-A0A0C3NIW1-F1
#
_entry.id   AF-A0A0C3NIW1-F1
#
_cell.length_a   1.000
_cell.length_b   1.000
_cell.length_c   1.000
_cell.angle_alpha   90.00
_cell.angle_beta   90.00
_cell.angle_gamma   90.00
#
_symmetry.space_group_name_H-M   'P 1'
#
loop_
_entity.id
_entity.type
_entity.pdbx_description
1 polymer ?
#
loop_
_entity_poly.entity_id
_entity_poly.type
_entity_poly.pdbx_seq_one_letter_code
_entity_poly.pdbx_strand_id
1 'polypeptide(L)'
;METAGEIEEESKHAKWTDEEVTALVDYLHTNRSERADAGNFRQATYAKAAESICKLHRSGKIKDSKNVLIKWGLLKHTYNAIMTYRSRSGEHWDNENGANICGAADAEKWAKFVGVKRNAAMKPFCNKGWQYLPMMEDIFP
;
A
#
# COMPACT_ATOMS: atom_id res chain seq x y z
N MET A 1 -0.38 21.05 39.38
CA MET A 1 -0.36 21.80 38.11
C MET A 1 -0.48 20.77 37.01
N GLU A 2 -1.71 20.56 36.56
CA GLU A 2 -2.04 19.83 35.33
C GLU A 2 -1.48 20.57 34.11
N THR A 3 -0.94 19.82 33.16
CA THR A 3 -1.15 20.03 31.72
C THR A 3 -0.83 18.68 31.06
N ALA A 4 -1.87 17.86 30.83
CA ALA A 4 -2.49 17.64 29.53
C ALA A 4 -1.47 17.03 28.55
N GLY A 5 -1.56 15.75 28.20
CA GLY A 5 -2.78 15.03 27.85
C GLY A 5 -2.43 14.37 26.53
N GLU A 6 -2.20 13.06 26.60
CA GLU A 6 -2.15 12.20 25.42
C GLU A 6 -3.37 12.49 24.55
N ILE A 7 -3.11 12.86 23.30
CA ILE A 7 -4.03 12.57 22.22
C ILE A 7 -3.20 11.78 21.23
N GLU A 8 -2.98 10.50 21.55
CA GLU A 8 -2.80 9.53 20.49
C GLU A 8 -4.05 9.65 19.62
N GLU A 9 -3.88 10.18 18.40
CA GLU A 9 -4.93 10.18 17.41
C GLU A 9 -5.19 8.71 17.07
N GLU A 10 -6.12 8.10 17.81
CA GLU A 10 -6.51 6.70 17.65
C GLU A 10 -7.09 6.57 16.24
N SER A 11 -6.25 6.09 15.33
CA SER A 11 -6.52 6.05 13.91
C SER A 11 -7.83 5.33 13.63
N LYS A 12 -8.78 6.03 12.98
CA LYS A 12 -10.03 5.47 12.43
C LYS A 12 -9.81 4.34 11.40
N HIS A 13 -8.56 3.96 11.13
CA HIS A 13 -8.18 2.90 10.22
C HIS A 13 -7.85 1.63 11.02
N ALA A 14 -8.42 0.50 10.60
CA ALA A 14 -8.10 -0.78 11.20
C ALA A 14 -6.58 -1.03 11.13
N LYS A 15 -5.96 -1.42 12.26
CA LYS A 15 -4.52 -1.73 12.32
C LYS A 15 -4.23 -2.99 11.49
N TRP A 16 -3.34 -2.90 10.50
CA TRP A 16 -2.92 -4.01 9.64
C TRP A 16 -1.48 -4.39 9.95
N THR A 17 -1.25 -5.67 10.20
CA THR A 17 0.09 -6.27 10.30
C THR A 17 0.67 -6.56 8.91
N ASP A 18 1.98 -6.69 8.80
CA ASP A 18 2.63 -7.01 7.52
C ASP A 18 2.20 -8.39 7.01
N GLU A 19 1.95 -9.35 7.90
CA GLU A 19 1.42 -10.67 7.55
C GLU A 19 -0.01 -10.59 6.98
N GLU A 20 -0.90 -9.78 7.59
CA GLU A 20 -2.25 -9.57 7.07
C GLU A 20 -2.24 -8.89 5.69
N VAL A 21 -1.31 -7.93 5.46
CA VAL A 21 -1.18 -7.27 4.15
C VAL A 21 -0.62 -8.22 3.10
N THR A 22 0.41 -9.01 3.45
CA THR A 22 0.99 -10.02 2.56
C THR A 22 -0.07 -11.02 2.14
N ALA A 23 -0.82 -11.58 3.11
CA ALA A 23 -1.89 -12.51 2.82
C ALA A 23 -3.01 -11.93 1.94
N LEU A 24 -3.31 -10.63 2.08
CA LEU A 24 -4.25 -9.95 1.19
C LEU A 24 -3.73 -9.91 -0.25
N VAL A 25 -2.49 -9.46 -0.46
CA VAL A 25 -1.91 -9.33 -1.80
C VAL A 25 -1.78 -10.70 -2.45
N ASP A 26 -1.26 -11.71 -1.72
CA ASP A 26 -1.13 -13.09 -2.20
C ASP A 26 -2.47 -13.68 -2.62
N TYR A 27 -3.51 -13.47 -1.80
CA TYR A 27 -4.85 -13.95 -2.10
C TYR A 27 -5.37 -13.34 -3.42
N LEU A 28 -5.24 -12.02 -3.59
CA LEU A 28 -5.72 -11.33 -4.79
C LEU A 28 -4.89 -11.66 -6.03
N HIS A 29 -3.58 -11.84 -5.89
CA HIS A 29 -2.69 -12.27 -6.97
C HIS A 29 -3.02 -13.69 -7.44
N THR A 30 -3.23 -14.62 -6.50
CA THR A 30 -3.66 -15.99 -6.81
C THR A 30 -4.99 -16.00 -7.56
N ASN A 31 -5.91 -15.11 -7.18
CA ASN A 31 -7.24 -14.98 -7.78
C ASN A 31 -7.32 -13.89 -8.87
N ARG A 32 -6.19 -13.46 -9.46
CA ARG A 32 -6.14 -12.35 -10.44
C ARG A 32 -6.98 -12.58 -11.70
N SER A 33 -7.33 -13.82 -12.02
CA SER A 33 -8.28 -14.14 -13.10
C SER A 33 -9.72 -13.70 -12.80
N GLU A 34 -10.10 -13.50 -11.53
CA GLU A 34 -11.41 -12.98 -11.11
C GLU A 34 -11.50 -11.45 -11.15
N ARG A 35 -10.42 -10.80 -11.59
CA ARG A 35 -10.31 -9.34 -11.65
C ARG A 35 -11.43 -8.75 -12.51
N ALA A 36 -12.05 -7.72 -11.98
CA ALA A 36 -13.05 -6.89 -12.62
C ALA A 36 -12.41 -5.59 -13.17
N ASP A 37 -13.23 -4.57 -13.39
CA ASP A 37 -12.78 -3.32 -13.98
C ASP A 37 -11.74 -2.55 -13.14
N ALA A 38 -10.80 -1.88 -13.82
CA ALA A 38 -9.73 -1.06 -13.24
C ALA A 38 -8.95 -1.74 -12.10
N GLY A 39 -8.71 -3.06 -12.22
CA GLY A 39 -8.03 -3.89 -11.23
C GLY A 39 -8.70 -3.94 -9.85
N ASN A 40 -10.03 -3.78 -9.83
CA ASN A 40 -10.85 -4.18 -8.69
C ASN A 40 -11.21 -5.66 -8.77
N PHE A 41 -11.72 -6.18 -7.65
CA PHE A 41 -12.33 -7.50 -7.57
C PHE A 41 -13.80 -7.37 -7.17
N ARG A 42 -14.57 -8.44 -7.38
CA ARG A 42 -15.97 -8.51 -6.94
C ARG A 42 -16.03 -8.54 -5.41
N GLN A 43 -17.15 -8.08 -4.86
CA GLN A 43 -17.39 -8.11 -3.41
C GLN A 43 -17.18 -9.50 -2.80
N ALA A 44 -17.59 -10.56 -3.52
CA ALA A 44 -17.40 -11.94 -3.09
C ALA A 44 -15.91 -12.31 -2.93
N THR A 45 -15.04 -11.84 -3.83
CA THR A 45 -13.59 -12.09 -3.74
C THR A 45 -13.00 -11.39 -2.51
N TYR A 46 -13.42 -10.16 -2.20
CA TYR A 46 -12.98 -9.47 -0.98
C TYR A 46 -13.50 -10.13 0.30
N ALA A 47 -14.69 -10.72 0.28
CA ALA A 47 -15.23 -11.48 1.43
C ALA A 47 -14.38 -12.72 1.70
N LYS A 48 -14.06 -13.51 0.67
CA LYS A 48 -13.16 -14.67 0.80
C LYS A 48 -11.75 -14.29 1.22
N ALA A 49 -11.22 -13.16 0.73
CA ALA A 49 -9.94 -12.64 1.19
C ALA A 49 -9.97 -12.30 2.69
N ALA A 50 -11.04 -11.66 3.17
CA ALA A 50 -11.23 -11.37 4.59
C ALA A 50 -11.26 -12.65 5.45
N GLU A 51 -11.95 -13.70 4.98
CA GLU A 51 -11.95 -15.02 5.64
C GLU A 51 -10.54 -15.64 5.72
N SER A 52 -9.75 -15.50 4.65
CA SER A 52 -8.35 -15.97 4.64
C SER A 52 -7.50 -15.21 5.66
N ILE A 53 -7.59 -13.88 5.68
CA ILE A 53 -6.82 -12.99 6.57
C ILE A 53 -7.24 -13.18 8.04
N CYS A 54 -8.51 -13.48 8.31
CA CYS A 54 -9.04 -13.71 9.66
C CYS A 54 -8.25 -14.78 10.43
N LYS A 55 -7.70 -15.79 9.73
CA LYS A 55 -6.87 -16.86 10.32
C LYS A 55 -5.55 -16.35 10.91
N LEU A 56 -5.09 -15.17 10.50
CA LEU A 56 -3.87 -14.51 10.97
C LEU A 56 -4.14 -13.53 12.12
N HIS A 57 -5.40 -13.36 12.52
CA HIS A 57 -5.78 -12.41 13.55
C HIS A 57 -5.15 -12.74 14.91
N ARG A 58 -4.46 -11.76 15.50
CA ARG A 58 -3.87 -11.88 16.84
C ARG A 58 -4.56 -11.02 17.90
N SER A 59 -5.00 -9.82 17.54
CA SER A 59 -5.63 -8.87 18.47
C SER A 59 -6.34 -7.74 17.74
N GLY A 60 -7.27 -7.07 18.42
CA GLY A 60 -7.97 -5.88 17.91
C GLY A 60 -9.17 -6.23 17.01
N LYS A 61 -9.50 -5.35 16.05
CA LYS A 61 -10.63 -5.57 15.14
C LYS A 61 -10.27 -6.60 14.05
N ILE A 62 -11.11 -7.64 13.93
CA ILE A 62 -11.11 -8.58 12.79
C ILE A 62 -11.44 -7.82 11.49
N LYS A 63 -10.66 -8.07 10.44
CA LYS A 63 -10.84 -7.39 9.15
C LYS A 63 -12.01 -8.00 8.41
N ASP A 64 -13.06 -7.20 8.24
CA ASP A 64 -14.19 -7.55 7.38
C ASP A 64 -13.90 -7.21 5.91
N SER A 65 -14.83 -7.59 5.03
CA SER A 65 -14.72 -7.35 3.59
C SER A 65 -14.60 -5.86 3.23
N LYS A 66 -15.21 -4.96 4.03
CA LYS A 66 -15.09 -3.50 3.84
C LYS A 66 -13.68 -3.02 4.20
N ASN A 67 -13.10 -3.54 5.27
CA ASN A 67 -11.71 -3.26 5.63
C ASN A 67 -10.74 -3.73 4.54
N VAL A 68 -10.95 -4.92 3.97
CA VAL A 68 -10.17 -5.44 2.84
C VAL A 68 -10.26 -4.51 1.63
N LEU A 69 -11.47 -4.11 1.23
CA LEU A 69 -11.68 -3.20 0.11
C LEU A 69 -10.93 -1.86 0.30
N ILE A 70 -11.04 -1.27 1.48
CA ILE A 70 -10.35 -0.01 1.81
C ILE A 70 -8.83 -0.20 1.71
N LYS A 71 -8.30 -1.27 2.29
CA LYS A 71 -6.86 -1.57 2.26
C LYS A 71 -6.36 -1.80 0.84
N TRP A 72 -7.11 -2.54 0.01
CA TRP A 72 -6.79 -2.72 -1.41
C TRP A 72 -6.75 -1.38 -2.15
N GLY A 73 -7.69 -0.47 -1.89
CA GLY A 73 -7.66 0.88 -2.43
C GLY A 73 -6.37 1.65 -2.13
N LEU A 74 -5.86 1.53 -0.90
CA LEU A 74 -4.58 2.15 -0.49
C LEU A 74 -3.36 1.51 -1.17
N LEU A 75 -3.37 0.17 -1.34
CA LEU A 75 -2.32 -0.56 -2.06
C LEU A 75 -2.28 -0.14 -3.54
N LYS A 76 -3.44 -0.04 -4.19
CA LYS A 76 -3.54 0.49 -5.56
C LYS A 76 -3.05 1.92 -5.67
N HIS A 77 -3.39 2.76 -4.70
CA HIS A 77 -2.93 4.14 -4.69
C HIS A 77 -1.40 4.22 -4.62
N THR A 78 -0.79 3.36 -3.80
CA THR A 78 0.67 3.22 -3.70
C THR A 78 1.28 2.77 -5.03
N TYR A 79 0.74 1.70 -5.63
CA TYR A 79 1.17 1.22 -6.95
C TYR A 79 1.13 2.33 -8.01
N ASN A 80 0.00 3.04 -8.12
CA ASN A 80 -0.14 4.13 -9.09
C ASN A 80 0.87 5.26 -8.86
N ALA A 81 1.20 5.56 -7.61
CA ALA A 81 2.21 6.56 -7.27
C ALA A 81 3.63 6.10 -7.67
N ILE A 82 3.96 4.81 -7.50
CA ILE A 82 5.22 4.21 -7.98
C ILE A 82 5.27 4.28 -9.50
N MET A 83 4.21 3.89 -10.21
CA MET A 83 4.16 3.96 -11.68
C MET A 83 4.31 5.40 -12.19
N THR A 84 3.69 6.36 -11.51
CA THR A 84 3.84 7.79 -11.82
C THR A 84 5.26 8.29 -11.57
N TYR A 85 5.96 7.74 -10.58
CA TYR A 85 7.36 8.07 -10.34
C TYR A 85 8.25 7.50 -11.45
N ARG A 86 8.09 6.20 -11.75
CA ARG A 86 8.83 5.47 -12.80
C ARG A 86 8.64 6.04 -14.22
N SER A 87 7.52 6.70 -14.48
CA SER A 87 7.27 7.32 -15.79
C SER A 87 8.00 8.66 -16.00
N ARG A 88 8.59 9.24 -14.95
CA ARG A 88 9.35 10.49 -15.05
C ARG A 88 10.77 10.21 -15.55
N SER A 89 11.23 11.03 -16.49
CA SER A 89 12.57 10.90 -17.05
C SER A 89 13.66 11.07 -15.98
N GLY A 90 14.60 10.12 -15.92
CA GLY A 90 15.76 10.17 -15.04
C GLY A 90 15.50 9.80 -13.58
N GLU A 91 14.30 9.32 -13.24
CA GLU A 91 14.01 8.77 -11.92
C GLU A 91 14.36 7.28 -11.89
N HIS A 92 15.03 6.83 -10.83
CA HIS A 92 15.39 5.42 -10.63
C HIS A 92 14.34 4.71 -9.78
N TRP A 93 14.08 3.45 -10.05
CA TRP A 93 13.33 2.60 -9.13
C TRP A 93 13.84 1.16 -9.20
N ASP A 94 14.05 0.55 -8.04
CA ASP A 94 14.21 -0.89 -7.91
C ASP A 94 13.43 -1.43 -6.71
N ASN A 95 13.18 -2.75 -6.71
CA ASN A 95 12.31 -3.37 -5.71
C ASN A 95 12.98 -3.62 -4.35
N GLU A 96 14.27 -3.33 -4.22
CA GLU A 96 15.04 -3.50 -2.99
C GLU A 96 15.24 -2.15 -2.29
N ASN A 97 15.70 -1.14 -3.02
CA ASN A 97 16.09 0.18 -2.55
C ASN A 97 15.06 1.26 -2.89
N GLY A 98 13.98 0.94 -3.61
CA GLY A 98 12.94 1.91 -3.97
C GLY A 98 13.48 2.99 -4.90
N ALA A 99 13.26 4.26 -4.56
CA ALA A 99 13.76 5.38 -5.35
C ALA A 99 15.29 5.60 -5.24
N ASN A 100 15.94 5.02 -4.23
CA ASN A 100 17.38 5.11 -3.97
C ASN A 100 17.93 6.56 -4.02
N ILE A 101 17.23 7.48 -3.35
CA ILE A 101 17.54 8.91 -3.35
C ILE A 101 18.88 9.18 -2.66
N CYS A 102 19.83 9.74 -3.42
CA CYS A 102 21.18 10.04 -2.95
C CYS A 102 21.58 11.48 -3.28
N GLY A 103 22.14 12.19 -2.29
CA GLY A 103 22.59 13.57 -2.46
C GLY A 103 21.47 14.62 -2.44
N ALA A 104 21.87 15.89 -2.36
CA ALA A 104 20.96 17.00 -2.12
C ALA A 104 20.00 17.26 -3.30
N ALA A 105 20.48 17.14 -4.54
CA ALA A 105 19.68 17.42 -5.73
C ALA A 105 18.51 16.43 -5.88
N ASP A 106 18.75 15.14 -5.66
CA ASP A 106 17.70 14.12 -5.76
C ASP A 106 16.75 14.18 -4.56
N ALA A 107 17.25 14.52 -3.36
CA ALA A 107 16.41 14.79 -2.21
C ALA A 107 15.43 15.94 -2.45
N GLU A 108 15.85 17.01 -3.13
CA GLU A 108 14.97 18.13 -3.47
C GLU A 108 13.88 17.71 -4.48
N LYS A 109 14.23 16.96 -5.52
CA LYS A 109 13.26 16.43 -6.50
C LYS A 109 12.27 15.49 -5.83
N TRP A 110 12.76 14.61 -4.95
CA TRP A 110 11.95 13.67 -4.18
C TRP A 110 10.96 14.42 -3.28
N ALA A 111 11.42 15.42 -2.51
CA ALA A 111 10.57 16.23 -1.64
C ALA A 111 9.45 16.93 -2.43
N LYS A 112 9.77 17.50 -3.61
CA LYS A 112 8.76 18.07 -4.51
C LYS A 112 7.75 17.02 -4.97
N PHE A 113 8.22 15.83 -5.34
CA PHE A 113 7.36 14.76 -5.83
C PHE A 113 6.39 14.25 -4.75
N VAL A 114 6.88 13.91 -3.55
CA VAL A 114 6.06 13.38 -2.44
C VAL A 114 5.27 14.47 -1.69
N GLY A 115 5.61 15.75 -1.91
CA GLY A 115 4.84 16.89 -1.46
C GLY A 115 3.49 17.02 -2.17
N VAL A 116 3.35 16.45 -3.37
CA VAL A 116 2.06 16.36 -4.07
C VAL A 116 1.17 15.34 -3.36
N LYS A 117 -0.04 15.74 -2.94
CA LYS A 117 -0.97 14.90 -2.15
C LYS A 117 -1.18 13.49 -2.72
N ARG A 118 -1.34 13.37 -4.05
CA ARG A 118 -1.55 12.06 -4.72
C ARG A 118 -0.31 11.15 -4.74
N ASN A 119 0.86 11.67 -4.42
CA ASN A 119 2.12 10.94 -4.37
C ASN A 119 2.59 10.75 -2.93
N ALA A 120 1.87 11.24 -1.92
CA ALA A 120 2.28 11.15 -0.53
C ALA A 120 2.44 9.71 -0.03
N ALA A 121 1.76 8.75 -0.68
CA ALA A 121 1.94 7.31 -0.44
C ALA A 121 3.37 6.83 -0.73
N MET A 122 4.16 7.57 -1.51
CA MET A 122 5.54 7.20 -1.86
C MET A 122 6.56 7.48 -0.76
N LYS A 123 6.21 8.28 0.25
CA LYS A 123 7.15 8.69 1.32
C LYS A 123 7.95 7.55 1.95
N PRO A 124 7.37 6.36 2.25
CA PRO A 124 8.11 5.26 2.84
C PRO A 124 9.16 4.62 1.91
N PHE A 125 9.11 4.90 0.60
CA PHE A 125 9.90 4.21 -0.43
C PHE A 125 11.05 5.05 -0.99
N CYS A 126 11.51 6.04 -0.21
CA CYS A 126 12.67 6.87 -0.55
C CYS A 126 13.92 6.01 -0.80
N ASN A 127 14.21 5.09 0.14
CA ASN A 127 15.37 4.19 0.11
C ASN A 127 14.97 2.76 0.55
N LYS A 128 13.74 2.37 0.23
CA LYS A 128 13.19 1.05 0.52
C LYS A 128 12.25 0.67 -0.60
N GLY A 129 12.44 -0.50 -1.18
CA GLY A 129 11.54 -1.02 -2.20
C GLY A 129 10.17 -1.43 -1.66
N TRP A 130 9.32 -1.93 -2.54
CA TRP A 130 7.97 -2.36 -2.16
C TRP A 130 7.72 -3.79 -2.62
N GLN A 131 7.88 -4.74 -1.72
CA GLN A 131 7.81 -6.18 -1.99
C GLN A 131 6.57 -6.64 -2.78
N TYR A 132 5.44 -5.93 -2.68
CA TYR A 132 4.20 -6.26 -3.37
C TYR A 132 4.18 -5.79 -4.84
N LEU A 133 5.16 -5.01 -5.29
CA LEU A 133 5.17 -4.42 -6.63
C LEU A 133 5.06 -5.48 -7.75
N PRO A 134 5.82 -6.59 -7.76
CA PRO A 134 5.69 -7.61 -8.81
C PRO A 134 4.28 -8.22 -8.87
N MET A 135 3.69 -8.52 -7.70
CA MET A 135 2.33 -9.05 -7.62
C MET A 135 1.30 -8.04 -8.10
N MET A 136 1.52 -6.74 -7.83
CA MET A 136 0.65 -5.68 -8.33
C MET A 136 0.76 -5.55 -9.85
N GLU A 137 1.95 -5.59 -10.44
CA GLU A 137 2.13 -5.57 -11.89
C GLU A 137 1.42 -6.76 -12.57
N ASP A 138 1.46 -7.95 -11.99
CA ASP A 138 0.70 -9.12 -12.48
C ASP A 138 -0.82 -8.93 -12.41
N ILE A 139 -1.32 -8.12 -11.47
CA ILE A 139 -2.75 -7.79 -11.33
C ILE A 139 -3.14 -6.62 -12.25
N PHE A 140 -2.19 -5.73 -12.60
CA PHE A 140 -2.37 -4.53 -13.43
C PHE A 140 -1.43 -4.56 -14.66
N PRO A 141 -1.75 -5.36 -15.69
CA PRO A 141 -1.10 -5.31 -16.99
C PRO A 141 -1.43 -4.02 -17.75
#